data_AF-L9Y2L7-F1
#
_entry.id   AF-L9Y2L7-F1
#
_cell.length_a   1.000
_cell.length_b   1.000
_cell.length_c   1.000
_cell.angle_alpha   90.00
_cell.angle_beta   90.00
_cell.angle_gamma   90.00
#
_symmetry.space_group_name_H-M   'P 1'
#
loop_
_entity.id
_entity.type
_entity.pdbx_description
1 polymer ?
#
loop_
_entity_poly.entity_id
_entity_poly.type
_entity_poly.pdbx_seq_one_letter_code
_entity_poly.pdbx_strand_id
1 'polypeptide(L)'
;MVALPFETLFEGSNNRYYTDWQVRRRLRTGAWALCMRQRAPDRWLVETEAEALLSLSPIEPAELPTRLEIRVADDRARVVDPREGSPATRSCLPRPAIDRNETAPAER
;
A
#
# COMPACT_ATOMS: atom_id res chain seq x y z
N MET A 1 -25.61 -15.53 -3.30
CA MET A 1 -25.01 -14.23 -2.96
C MET A 1 -23.62 -14.53 -2.43
N VAL A 2 -22.57 -14.23 -3.19
CA VAL A 2 -21.19 -14.53 -2.77
C VAL A 2 -20.84 -13.52 -1.68
N ALA A 3 -20.56 -13.98 -0.46
CA ALA A 3 -20.08 -13.11 0.60
C ALA A 3 -18.74 -12.52 0.15
N LEU A 4 -18.62 -11.19 0.14
CA LEU A 4 -17.33 -10.55 -0.05
C LEU A 4 -16.45 -10.90 1.15
N PRO A 5 -15.14 -11.19 0.96
CA PRO A 5 -14.23 -11.51 2.07
C PRO A 5 -13.83 -10.26 2.88
N PHE A 6 -14.66 -9.22 2.84
CA PHE A 6 -14.58 -8.01 3.63
C PHE A 6 -15.98 -7.43 3.81
N GLU A 7 -16.22 -6.84 4.97
CA GLU A 7 -17.50 -6.25 5.38
C GLU A 7 -17.45 -4.73 5.35
N THR A 8 -16.27 -4.13 5.51
CA THR A 8 -16.11 -2.67 5.66
C THR A 8 -14.82 -2.20 5.00
N LEU A 9 -14.88 -0.99 4.42
CA LEU A 9 -13.72 -0.25 3.95
C LEU A 9 -13.45 0.92 4.88
N PHE A 10 -12.18 1.22 5.07
CA PHE A 10 -11.70 2.30 5.92
C PHE A 10 -10.83 3.26 5.11
N GLU A 11 -11.13 4.55 5.22
CA GLU A 11 -10.21 5.62 4.86
C GLU A 11 -9.30 5.92 6.06
N GLY A 12 -7.99 5.84 5.82
CA GLY A 12 -6.97 6.24 6.77
C GLY A 12 -6.60 7.72 6.63
N SER A 13 -6.31 8.39 7.74
CA SER A 13 -5.80 9.77 7.76
C SER A 13 -4.46 9.96 7.04
N ASN A 14 -3.81 8.87 6.63
CA ASN A 14 -2.62 8.84 5.79
C ASN A 14 -2.95 8.80 4.29
N ASN A 15 -4.20 9.08 3.91
CA ASN A 15 -4.69 9.06 2.52
C ASN A 15 -4.56 7.68 1.86
N ARG A 16 -4.56 6.61 2.68
CA ARG A 16 -4.57 5.21 2.25
C ARG A 16 -5.86 4.54 2.69
N TYR A 17 -6.20 3.46 2.02
CA TYR A 17 -7.47 2.77 2.20
C TYR A 17 -7.22 1.32 2.61
N TYR A 18 -8.10 0.79 3.45
CA TYR A 18 -7.93 -0.52 4.07
C TYR A 18 -9.28 -1.26 4.13
N THR A 19 -9.29 -2.55 3.82
CA THR A 19 -10.43 -3.41 4.16
C THR A 19 -10.40 -3.78 5.65
N ASP A 20 -11.55 -4.15 6.23
CA ASP A 20 -11.60 -4.71 7.59
C ASP A 20 -10.67 -5.92 7.72
N TRP A 21 -10.55 -6.74 6.68
CA TRP A 21 -9.61 -7.86 6.64
C TRP A 21 -8.16 -7.38 6.84
N GLN A 22 -7.73 -6.31 6.15
CA GLN A 22 -6.39 -5.74 6.32
C GLN A 22 -6.17 -5.22 7.73
N VAL A 23 -7.14 -4.47 8.27
CA VAL A 23 -7.07 -3.91 9.63
C VAL A 23 -6.99 -5.04 10.67
N ARG A 24 -7.91 -6.00 10.63
CA ARG A 24 -7.96 -7.15 11.54
C ARG A 24 -6.69 -7.99 11.47
N ARG A 25 -6.13 -8.18 10.28
CA ARG A 25 -4.86 -8.89 10.12
C ARG A 25 -3.72 -8.15 10.81
N ARG A 26 -3.58 -6.83 10.61
CA ARG A 26 -2.51 -6.02 11.22
C ARG A 26 -2.62 -5.96 12.74
N LEU A 27 -3.84 -5.85 13.26
CA LEU A 27 -4.10 -5.94 14.70
C LEU A 27 -3.72 -7.33 15.24
N ARG A 28 -4.12 -8.40 14.54
CA ARG A 28 -3.83 -9.78 14.96
C ARG A 28 -2.34 -10.10 14.95
N THR A 29 -1.58 -9.59 13.98
CA THR A 29 -0.13 -9.81 13.90
C THR A 29 0.66 -8.89 14.84
N GLY A 30 0.00 -7.98 15.57
CA GLY A 30 0.66 -6.98 16.41
C GLY A 30 1.37 -5.89 15.63
N ALA A 31 1.19 -5.81 14.31
CA ALA A 31 1.75 -4.73 13.51
C ALA A 31 1.07 -3.40 13.87
N TRP A 32 -0.22 -3.44 14.18
CA TRP A 32 -0.97 -2.30 14.68
C TRP A 32 -1.52 -2.58 16.08
N ALA A 33 -1.60 -1.56 16.92
CA ALA A 33 -2.29 -1.60 18.20
C ALA A 33 -3.56 -0.75 18.15
N LEU A 34 -4.68 -1.27 18.63
CA LEU A 34 -5.92 -0.50 18.73
C LEU A 34 -5.86 0.40 19.97
N CYS A 35 -5.78 1.71 19.76
CA CYS A 35 -5.74 2.68 20.85
C CYS A 35 -7.14 3.05 21.33
N MET A 36 -8.05 3.34 20.38
CA MET A 36 -9.40 3.81 20.70
C MET A 36 -10.38 3.42 19.60
N ARG A 37 -11.63 3.18 19.99
CA ARG A 37 -12.77 3.08 19.06
C ARG A 37 -13.88 4.02 19.50
N GLN A 38 -14.15 5.01 18.68
CA GLN A 38 -15.30 5.90 18.78
C GLN A 38 -16.47 5.30 18.00
N ARG A 39 -17.71 5.44 18.49
CA ARG A 39 -18.91 4.87 17.85
C ARG A 39 -19.75 5.88 17.05
N ALA A 40 -19.63 7.18 17.33
CA ALA A 40 -20.43 8.22 16.68
C ALA A 40 -19.61 9.52 16.50
N PRO A 41 -19.11 9.82 15.29
CA PRO A 41 -19.02 8.89 14.14
C PRO A 41 -18.13 7.68 14.46
N ASP A 42 -18.39 6.53 13.81
CA ASP A 42 -17.53 5.36 13.97
C ASP A 42 -16.12 5.71 13.46
N ARG A 43 -15.12 5.55 14.33
CA ARG A 43 -13.73 5.88 14.03
C ARG A 43 -12.81 5.07 14.91
N TRP A 44 -11.77 4.52 14.31
CA TRP A 44 -10.81 3.68 14.99
C TRP A 44 -9.47 4.41 14.97
N LEU A 45 -8.87 4.57 16.14
CA LEU A 45 -7.52 5.09 16.28
C LEU A 45 -6.60 3.90 16.53
N VAL A 46 -5.64 3.71 15.64
CA VAL A 46 -4.63 2.66 15.75
C VAL A 46 -3.24 3.27 15.77
N GLU A 47 -2.36 2.69 16.57
CA GLU A 47 -0.93 2.94 16.49
C GLU A 47 -0.31 1.96 15.49
N THR A 48 0.55 2.46 14.63
CA THR A 48 1.22 1.68 13.59
C THR A 48 2.65 1.30 14.02
N GLU A 49 3.31 0.38 13.31
CA GLU A 49 4.71 -0.02 13.57
C GLU A 49 5.70 1.17 13.55
N ALA A 50 5.34 2.27 12.89
CA ALA A 50 6.12 3.49 12.85
C ALA A 50 5.84 4.44 14.03
N GLU A 51 5.22 3.95 15.11
CA GLU A 51 4.76 4.73 16.28
C GLU A 51 3.86 5.92 15.90
N ALA A 52 3.24 5.85 14.72
CA ALA A 52 2.36 6.88 14.20
C ALA A 52 0.90 6.50 14.46
N LEU A 53 0.13 7.47 14.99
CA LEU A 53 -1.31 7.37 15.14
C LEU A 53 -2.01 7.51 13.80
N LEU A 54 -2.83 6.52 13.46
CA LEU A 54 -3.63 6.45 12.26
C LEU A 54 -5.11 6.40 12.62
N SER A 55 -5.87 7.38 12.15
CA SER A 55 -7.32 7.37 12.25
C SER A 55 -7.90 6.63 11.05
N LEU A 56 -8.78 5.67 11.31
CA LEU A 56 -9.54 4.91 10.31
C LEU A 56 -11.01 5.28 10.43
N SER A 57 -11.59 5.79 9.36
CA SER A 57 -13.02 6.09 9.27
C SER A 57 -13.66 5.12 8.27
N PRO A 58 -14.75 4.43 8.62
CA PRO A 58 -15.46 3.58 7.68
C PRO A 58 -16.04 4.43 6.54
N ILE A 59 -15.96 3.91 5.32
CA ILE A 59 -16.50 4.54 4.12
C ILE A 59 -17.32 3.54 3.32
N GLU A 60 -18.25 4.04 2.52
CA GLU A 60 -18.97 3.22 1.56
C GLU A 60 -18.06 2.85 0.37
N PRO A 61 -18.22 1.65 -0.24
CA PRO A 61 -17.45 1.28 -1.42
C PRO A 61 -17.57 2.25 -2.60
N ALA A 62 -18.68 2.97 -2.70
CA ALA A 62 -18.89 3.99 -3.72
C ALA A 62 -18.03 5.25 -3.51
N GLU A 63 -17.51 5.48 -2.29
CA GLU A 63 -16.62 6.59 -1.97
C GLU A 63 -15.15 6.26 -2.26
N LEU A 64 -14.86 4.98 -2.57
CA LEU A 64 -13.51 4.58 -2.96
C LEU A 64 -13.12 5.30 -4.25
N PRO A 65 -11.97 5.99 -4.29
CA PRO A 65 -11.49 6.61 -5.52
C PRO A 65 -11.41 5.59 -6.67
N THR A 66 -11.91 5.95 -7.86
CA THR A 66 -11.92 5.06 -9.04
C THR A 66 -10.53 4.57 -9.47
N ARG A 67 -9.47 5.25 -9.02
CA ARG A 67 -8.07 4.83 -9.21
C ARG A 67 -7.73 3.56 -8.42
N LEU A 68 -8.39 3.30 -7.30
CA LEU A 68 -8.07 2.19 -6.41
C LEU A 68 -8.93 0.97 -6.73
N GLU A 69 -8.33 -0.20 -6.59
CA GLU A 69 -8.99 -1.47 -6.81
C GLU A 69 -8.99 -2.30 -5.52
N ILE A 70 -10.05 -3.07 -5.29
CA ILE A 70 -10.07 -4.10 -4.25
C ILE A 70 -9.72 -5.44 -4.90
N ARG A 71 -8.57 -6.00 -4.55
CA ARG A 71 -8.17 -7.33 -5.00
C ARG A 71 -8.51 -8.37 -3.96
N VAL A 72 -9.22 -9.40 -4.41
CA VAL A 72 -9.55 -10.58 -3.63
C VAL A 72 -8.72 -11.76 -4.14
N ALA A 73 -7.89 -12.33 -3.28
CA ALA A 73 -7.11 -13.53 -3.58
C ALA A 73 -6.96 -14.38 -2.31
N ASP A 74 -7.18 -15.70 -2.41
CA ASP A 74 -7.05 -16.64 -1.27
C ASP A 74 -7.79 -16.21 0.00
N ASP A 75 -9.04 -15.73 -0.14
CA ASP A 75 -9.86 -15.20 0.96
C ASP A 75 -9.29 -13.93 1.63
N ARG A 76 -8.44 -13.20 0.89
CA ARG A 76 -7.82 -11.95 1.34
C ARG A 76 -8.34 -10.81 0.49
N ALA A 77 -8.93 -9.81 1.12
CA ALA A 77 -9.34 -8.58 0.45
C ALA A 77 -8.34 -7.47 0.75
N ARG A 78 -7.77 -6.85 -0.29
CA ARG A 78 -6.82 -5.73 -0.12
C ARG A 78 -7.14 -4.60 -1.09
N VAL A 79 -7.10 -3.37 -0.59
CA VAL A 79 -7.08 -2.19 -1.48
C VAL A 79 -5.69 -2.05 -2.08
N VAL A 80 -5.61 -1.86 -3.39
CA VAL A 80 -4.37 -1.66 -4.14
C VAL A 80 -4.51 -0.46 -5.07
N ASP A 81 -3.41 0.27 -5.27
CA ASP A 81 -3.26 1.15 -6.43
C ASP A 81 -2.58 0.35 -7.55
N PRO A 82 -3.26 0.07 -8.68
CA PRO A 82 -2.69 -0.69 -9.78
C PRO A 82 -1.46 0.00 -10.41
N ARG A 83 -1.29 1.31 -10.23
CA ARG A 83 -0.17 2.09 -10.79
C ARG A 83 1.09 1.99 -9.94
N GLU A 84 0.96 1.80 -8.63
CA GLU A 84 2.10 1.47 -7.75
C GLU A 84 2.64 0.04 -8.02
N GLY A 85 1.82 -0.81 -8.65
CA GLY A 85 2.15 -2.19 -9.00
C GLY A 85 2.77 -2.39 -10.39
N SER A 86 2.84 -1.36 -11.23
CA SER A 86 3.71 -1.42 -12.41
C SER A 86 5.13 -1.09 -11.97
N PRO A 87 6.08 -2.04 -11.94
CA PRO A 87 7.45 -1.66 -12.19
C PRO A 87 7.42 -1.06 -13.59
N ALA A 88 7.30 0.27 -13.69
CA ALA A 88 7.97 0.94 -14.79
C ALA A 88 9.39 0.38 -14.72
N THR A 89 9.70 -0.44 -15.71
CA THR A 89 11.02 -1.00 -15.99
C THR A 89 12.04 -0.11 -15.34
N ARG A 90 12.64 -0.58 -14.24
CA ARG A 90 13.95 -0.09 -13.86
C ARG A 90 14.75 -0.32 -15.13
N SER A 91 14.97 0.74 -15.90
CA SER A 91 15.81 0.70 -17.08
C SER A 91 17.19 0.37 -16.55
N CYS A 92 17.45 -0.93 -16.39
CA CYS A 92 18.76 -1.51 -16.62
C CYS A 92 19.02 -1.38 -18.13
N LEU A 93 19.10 -0.13 -18.60
CA LEU A 93 19.95 0.14 -19.74
C LEU A 93 21.36 0.00 -19.17
N PRO A 94 22.15 -1.00 -19.60
CA PRO A 94 23.56 -0.98 -19.29
C PRO A 94 24.10 0.36 -19.80
N ARG A 95 24.78 1.11 -18.94
CA ARG A 95 25.58 2.25 -19.39
C ARG A 95 26.52 1.71 -20.47
N PRO A 96 26.56 2.26 -21.69
CA PRO A 96 27.60 1.87 -22.62
C PRO A 96 28.94 2.24 -21.97
N ALA A 97 29.77 1.23 -21.75
CA ALA A 97 31.16 1.44 -21.40
C ALA A 97 31.77 2.21 -22.56
N ILE A 98 32.11 3.47 -22.34
CA ILE A 98 33.00 4.19 -23.23
C ILE A 98 34.37 3.56 -23.00
N ASP A 99 34.71 2.56 -23.81
CA ASP A 99 36.06 2.06 -23.95
C ASP A 99 36.89 3.17 -24.62
N ARG A 100 37.51 4.02 -23.80
CA ARG A 100 38.62 4.87 -24.27
C ARG A 100 39.89 4.06 -24.17
N ASN A 101 40.04 3.09 -25.07
CA ASN A 101 41.36 2.60 -25.43
C ASN A 101 41.85 3.39 -26.64
N GLU A 102 42.55 4.51 -26.39
CA GLU A 102 43.52 5.00 -27.37
C GLU A 102 44.89 5.08 -26.68
N THR A 103 45.62 4.00 -26.95
CA THR A 103 47.02 3.75 -26.66
C THR A 103 47.89 4.88 -27.21
N ALA A 104 48.70 5.48 -26.35
CA ALA A 104 49.89 6.20 -26.79
C ALA A 104 50.90 5.18 -27.36
N PRO A 105 51.62 5.53 -28.43
CA PRO A 105 53.02 5.18 -28.50
C PRO A 105 53.89 6.44 -28.53
N ALA A 106 54.96 6.35 -27.76
CA ALA A 106 56.09 7.25 -27.77
C ALA A 106 56.97 6.94 -28.98
N GLU A 107 57.17 7.93 -29.85
CA GLU A 107 58.30 8.06 -30.79
C GLU A 107 58.42 9.58 -31.06
N ARG A 108 59.55 10.29 -31.03
CA ARG A 108 60.97 9.98 -30.93
C ARG A 108 61.71 11.26 -30.52
#